data_AF-F7X055-F1
#
_entry.id   AF-F7X055-F1
#
_cell.length_a   1.000
_cell.length_b   1.000
_cell.length_c   1.000
_cell.angle_alpha   90.00
_cell.angle_beta   90.00
_cell.angle_gamma   90.00
#
_symmetry.space_group_name_H-M   'P 1'
#
loop_
_entity.id
_entity.type
_entity.pdbx_description
1 polymer ?
#
loop_
_entity_poly.entity_id
_entity_poly.type
_entity_poly.pdbx_seq_one_letter_code
_entity_poly.pdbx_strand_id
1 'polypeptide(L)'
;MRYLANAHLNPLNIGLWFRGRSSYKLLIIDELGFVPLSKTGAELLFELISQRYERGATLITSNLPFDEWTETLGSERLTGALLDRITHHVNILEMNGDSYRLAQSRARKAG
;
A
#
# COMPACT_ATOMS: atom_id res chain seq x y z
N MET A 1 -15.50 -1.94 -2.97
CA MET A 1 -14.61 -0.76 -2.89
C MET A 1 -15.40 0.55 -3.06
N ARG A 2 -16.13 1.03 -2.03
CA ARG A 2 -17.00 2.21 -2.18
C ARG A 2 -16.99 3.15 -0.96
N TYR A 3 -15.88 3.18 -0.20
CA TYR A 3 -15.78 3.98 1.02
C TYR A 3 -14.87 5.23 0.93
N LEU A 4 -14.16 5.45 -0.18
CA LEU A 4 -13.19 6.56 -0.28
C LEU A 4 -13.64 7.72 -1.18
N ALA A 5 -14.72 7.58 -1.95
CA ALA A 5 -15.13 8.61 -2.90
C ALA A 5 -15.74 9.89 -2.28
N ASN A 6 -16.05 9.89 -0.98
CA ASN A 6 -16.76 11.01 -0.32
C ASN A 6 -15.93 11.78 0.72
N ALA A 7 -14.66 11.44 0.93
CA ALA A 7 -13.80 12.28 1.77
C ALA A 7 -13.23 13.41 0.89
N HIS A 8 -13.79 14.62 1.00
CA HIS A 8 -13.15 15.84 0.49
C HIS A 8 -11.85 16.10 1.27
N LEU A 9 -10.82 15.32 0.95
CA LEU A 9 -9.48 15.45 1.52
C LEU A 9 -8.78 16.58 0.79
N ASN A 10 -8.73 17.75 1.42
CA ASN A 10 -7.84 18.81 1.01
C ASN A 10 -6.43 18.60 1.63
N PRO A 11 -5.39 19.28 1.11
CA PRO A 11 -4.02 19.14 1.62
C PRO A 11 -3.87 19.47 3.12
N LEU A 12 -4.77 20.29 3.67
CA LEU A 12 -4.75 20.69 5.09
C LEU A 12 -5.26 19.56 6.02
N ASN A 13 -6.23 18.76 5.58
CA ASN A 13 -6.84 17.71 6.40
C ASN A 13 -6.31 16.31 6.12
N ILE A 14 -5.58 16.10 5.02
CA ILE A 14 -5.08 14.78 4.65
C ILE A 14 -4.11 14.21 5.70
N GLY A 15 -3.25 15.06 6.29
CA GLY A 15 -2.33 14.65 7.36
C GLY A 15 -3.04 14.23 8.65
N LEU A 16 -4.11 14.92 9.05
CA LEU A 16 -4.94 14.52 10.19
C LEU A 16 -5.65 13.19 9.90
N TRP A 17 -6.09 13.00 8.66
CA TRP A 17 -6.71 11.76 8.21
C TRP A 17 -5.76 10.57 8.29
N PHE A 18 -4.51 10.73 7.85
CA PHE A 18 -3.47 9.71 7.99
C PHE A 18 -3.15 9.40 9.46
N ARG A 19 -3.04 10.43 10.32
CA ARG A 19 -2.84 10.26 11.76
C ARG A 19 -3.98 9.54 12.45
N GLY A 20 -5.22 9.75 12.05
CA GLY A 20 -6.37 9.02 12.61
C GLY A 20 -6.31 7.51 12.34
N ARG A 21 -5.73 7.10 11.21
CA ARG A 21 -5.65 5.69 10.79
C ARG A 21 -4.52 4.89 11.43
N SER A 22 -3.48 5.54 11.95
CA SER A 22 -2.39 4.81 12.62
C SER A 22 -2.86 4.08 13.88
N SER A 23 -3.99 4.49 14.46
CA SER A 23 -4.62 3.84 15.62
C SER A 23 -5.34 2.52 15.33
N TYR A 24 -5.61 2.18 14.06
CA TYR A 24 -6.31 0.94 13.74
C TYR A 24 -5.46 -0.29 14.08
N LYS A 25 -6.09 -1.32 14.68
CA LYS A 25 -5.45 -2.61 14.98
C LYS A 25 -4.87 -3.27 13.73
N LEU A 26 -5.59 -3.17 12.60
CA LEU A 26 -5.16 -3.63 11.28
C LEU A 26 -5.40 -2.51 10.26
N LEU A 27 -4.37 -2.19 9.49
CA LEU A 27 -4.45 -1.33 8.31
C LEU A 27 -4.11 -2.17 7.07
N ILE A 28 -4.95 -2.06 6.04
CA ILE A 28 -4.72 -2.71 4.75
C ILE A 28 -4.40 -1.62 3.73
N ILE A 29 -3.26 -1.77 3.07
CA ILE A 29 -2.83 -0.96 1.93
C ILE A 29 -2.87 -1.88 0.72
N ASP A 30 -3.83 -1.63 -0.16
CA ASP A 30 -4.10 -2.50 -1.31
C ASP A 30 -3.50 -1.88 -2.58
N GLU A 31 -2.96 -2.73 -3.47
CA GLU A 31 -2.40 -2.38 -4.78
C GLU A 31 -1.31 -1.30 -4.75
N LEU A 32 -0.43 -1.34 -3.74
CA LEU A 32 0.70 -0.42 -3.65
C LEU A 32 1.67 -0.67 -4.82
N GLY A 33 2.10 0.40 -5.50
CA GLY A 33 2.99 0.31 -6.66
C GLY A 33 2.28 0.42 -8.01
N PHE A 34 0.94 0.37 -8.07
CA PHE A 34 0.25 0.41 -9.36
C PHE A 34 0.42 1.74 -10.13
N VAL A 35 0.51 2.86 -9.42
CA VAL A 35 0.77 4.20 -9.99
C VAL A 35 1.83 4.91 -9.15
N PRO A 36 2.79 5.63 -9.77
CA PRO A 36 3.75 6.44 -9.04
C PRO A 36 3.06 7.45 -8.13
N LEU A 37 3.54 7.55 -6.89
CA LEU A 37 3.05 8.51 -5.93
C LEU A 37 3.63 9.89 -6.23
N SER A 38 2.84 10.93 -5.94
CA SER A 38 3.42 12.27 -5.81
C SER A 38 4.40 12.29 -4.64
N LYS A 39 5.37 13.22 -4.65
CA LYS A 39 6.32 13.40 -3.56
C LYS A 39 5.63 13.48 -2.18
N THR A 40 4.59 14.30 -2.08
CA THR A 40 3.79 14.43 -0.85
C THR A 40 3.09 13.12 -0.48
N GLY A 41 2.58 12.37 -1.47
CA GLY A 41 1.97 11.06 -1.22
C GLY A 41 2.96 10.04 -0.66
N ALA A 42 4.18 10.00 -1.19
CA ALA A 42 5.24 9.12 -0.70
C ALA A 42 5.69 9.51 0.73
N GLU A 43 5.83 10.80 1.02
CA GLU A 43 6.14 11.31 2.36
C GLU A 43 5.04 10.95 3.39
N LEU A 44 3.77 11.10 3.02
CA LEU A 44 2.63 10.73 3.86
C LEU A 44 2.55 9.22 4.11
N LEU A 45 2.81 8.40 3.09
CA LEU A 45 2.89 6.96 3.24
C LEU A 45 4.01 6.56 4.20
N PHE A 46 5.18 7.20 4.07
CA PHE A 46 6.31 6.97 4.97
C PHE A 46 5.99 7.38 6.41
N GLU A 47 5.35 8.53 6.63
CA GLU A 47 4.91 8.96 7.96
C GLU A 47 3.92 7.96 8.58
N LEU A 48 2.93 7.52 7.80
CA LEU A 48 1.95 6.53 8.21
C LEU A 48 2.61 5.21 8.64
N ILE A 49 3.49 4.65 7.79
CA ILE A 49 4.21 3.40 8.11
C ILE A 49 5.11 3.59 9.33
N SER A 50 5.82 4.72 9.42
CA SER A 50 6.67 5.03 10.57
C SER A 50 5.89 5.12 11.88
N GLN A 51 4.68 5.66 11.87
CA GLN A 51 3.80 5.71 13.05
C GLN A 51 3.26 4.35 13.45
N ARG A 52 3.12 3.41 12.50
CA ARG A 52 2.58 2.07 12.72
C ARG A 52 3.64 1.02 13.04
N TYR A 53 4.89 1.28 12.65
CA TYR A 53 6.03 0.42 12.92
C TYR A 53 6.07 0.03 14.40
N GLU A 54 6.13 -1.28 14.66
CA GLU A 54 6.09 -1.91 16.00
C GLU A 54 4.84 -1.60 16.86
N ARG A 55 3.80 -0.97 16.29
CA ARG A 55 2.62 -0.49 17.04
C ARG A 55 1.29 -1.03 16.53
N GLY A 56 1.20 -1.47 15.27
CA GLY A 56 -0.02 -2.02 14.70
C GLY A 56 0.22 -2.89 13.47
N ALA A 57 -0.67 -3.88 13.25
CA ALA A 57 -0.54 -4.80 12.13
C ALA A 57 -0.83 -4.10 10.80
N THR A 58 0.01 -4.32 9.79
CA THR A 58 -0.18 -3.73 8.45
C THR A 58 -0.10 -4.84 7.41
N LEU A 59 -1.13 -4.94 6.58
CA LEU A 59 -1.15 -5.80 5.39
C LEU A 59 -0.93 -4.92 4.17
N ILE A 60 0.02 -5.28 3.32
CA ILE A 60 0.29 -4.60 2.05
C ILE A 60 0.14 -5.61 0.94
N THR A 61 -0.58 -5.26 -0.12
CA THR A 61 -0.58 -6.01 -1.38
C THR A 61 0.12 -5.16 -2.44
N SER A 62 0.94 -5.80 -3.26
CA SER A 62 1.63 -5.17 -4.38
C SER A 62 1.78 -6.19 -5.49
N ASN A 63 1.68 -5.72 -6.73
CA ASN A 63 2.04 -6.47 -7.92
C ASN A 63 3.48 -6.18 -8.37
N LEU A 64 4.20 -5.30 -7.67
CA LEU A 64 5.57 -4.94 -7.97
C LEU A 64 6.53 -5.64 -6.99
N PRO A 65 7.65 -6.19 -7.48
CA PRO A 65 8.74 -6.61 -6.61
C PRO A 65 9.37 -5.39 -5.91
N PHE A 66 10.03 -5.60 -4.76
CA PHE A 66 10.52 -4.51 -3.91
C PHE A 66 11.57 -3.61 -4.57
N ASP A 67 12.35 -4.13 -5.51
CA ASP A 67 13.34 -3.38 -6.28
C ASP A 67 12.70 -2.34 -7.22
N GLU A 68 11.46 -2.56 -7.67
CA GLU A 68 10.70 -1.61 -8.49
C GLU A 68 10.01 -0.50 -7.66
N TRP A 69 10.01 -0.59 -6.32
CA TRP A 69 9.30 0.40 -5.48
C TRP A 69 9.94 1.79 -5.52
N THR A 70 11.21 1.89 -5.91
CA THR A 70 11.89 3.19 -6.05
C THR A 70 11.23 4.04 -7.12
N GLU A 71 10.75 3.43 -8.21
CA GLU A 71 10.03 4.13 -9.28
C GLU A 71 8.67 4.65 -8.80
N THR A 72 8.04 3.92 -7.88
CA THR A 72 6.76 4.31 -7.30
C THR A 72 6.91 5.44 -6.28
N LEU A 73 7.94 5.38 -5.43
CA LEU A 73 8.14 6.31 -4.30
C LEU A 73 9.01 7.53 -4.66
N GLY A 74 9.70 7.48 -5.80
CA GLY A 74 10.47 8.58 -6.37
C GLY A 74 11.79 8.89 -5.67
N SER A 75 12.22 8.08 -4.70
CA SER A 75 13.49 8.25 -3.99
C SER A 75 13.99 6.93 -3.42
N GLU A 76 15.23 6.57 -3.76
CA GLU A 76 15.91 5.38 -3.23
C GLU A 76 16.05 5.45 -1.71
N ARG A 77 16.43 6.61 -1.17
CA ARG A 77 16.55 6.82 0.29
C ARG A 77 15.23 6.62 1.02
N LEU A 78 14.13 7.18 0.49
CA LEU A 78 12.81 7.04 1.09
C LEU A 78 12.33 5.58 1.00
N THR A 79 12.56 4.95 -0.16
CA THR A 79 12.19 3.56 -0.42
C THR A 79 12.93 2.61 0.51
N GLY A 80 14.25 2.69 0.61
CA GLY A 80 15.04 1.87 1.53
C GLY A 80 14.56 2.02 2.97
N ALA A 81 14.38 3.27 3.44
CA ALA A 81 13.88 3.51 4.79
C ALA A 81 12.45 2.96 5.02
N LEU A 82 11.59 2.97 4.01
CA LEU A 82 10.26 2.37 4.08
C LEU A 82 10.35 0.84 4.13
N LEU A 83 11.12 0.25 3.22
CA LEU A 83 11.36 -1.18 3.11
C LEU A 83 11.90 -1.74 4.42
N ASP A 84 12.93 -1.11 5.00
CA ASP A 84 13.51 -1.50 6.30
C ASP A 84 12.44 -1.65 7.40
N ARG A 85 11.45 -0.74 7.43
CA ARG A 85 10.38 -0.77 8.43
C ARG A 85 9.37 -1.87 8.17
N ILE A 86 8.98 -2.08 6.91
CA ILE A 86 7.94 -3.06 6.58
C ILE A 86 8.48 -4.49 6.50
N THR A 87 9.79 -4.69 6.34
CA THR A 87 10.41 -6.01 6.24
C THR A 87 11.01 -6.53 7.55
N HIS A 88 11.12 -5.70 8.59
CA HIS A 88 11.73 -6.13 9.86
C HIS A 88 10.91 -7.20 10.61
N HIS A 89 9.57 -7.05 10.66
CA HIS A 89 8.67 -7.98 11.34
C HIS A 89 7.49 -8.36 10.45
N VAL A 90 7.75 -9.20 9.44
CA VAL A 90 6.79 -9.49 8.37
C VAL A 90 6.73 -10.97 8.02
N ASN A 91 5.61 -11.37 7.42
CA ASN A 91 5.51 -12.58 6.63
C ASN A 91 5.31 -12.16 5.17
N ILE A 92 6.23 -12.51 4.28
CA ILE A 92 6.13 -12.24 2.85
C ILE A 92 5.45 -13.45 2.20
N LEU A 93 4.35 -13.20 1.50
CA LEU A 93 3.62 -14.22 0.74
C LEU A 93 3.72 -13.89 -0.74
N GLU A 94 4.54 -14.65 -1.46
CA GLU A 94 4.63 -14.54 -2.91
C GLU A 94 3.45 -15.25 -3.57
N MET A 95 2.68 -14.50 -4.36
CA MET A 95 1.49 -15.01 -5.04
C MET A 95 1.79 -15.29 -6.51
N ASN A 96 2.30 -16.49 -6.81
CA ASN A 96 2.70 -16.92 -8.15
C ASN A 96 1.62 -17.74 -8.90
N GLY A 97 0.34 -17.57 -8.52
CA GLY A 97 -0.77 -18.34 -9.06
C GLY A 97 -1.41 -17.72 -10.31
N ASP A 98 -2.19 -18.53 -11.03
CA ASP A 98 -2.99 -18.05 -12.15
C ASP A 98 -4.04 -17.03 -11.73
N SER A 99 -4.37 -16.11 -12.64
CA SER A 99 -5.43 -15.13 -12.42
C SER A 99 -6.80 -15.80 -12.27
N TYR A 100 -7.34 -15.76 -11.05
CA TYR A 100 -8.71 -16.18 -10.76
C TYR A 100 -9.75 -15.44 -11.63
N ARG A 101 -9.52 -14.16 -11.91
CA ARG A 101 -10.39 -13.35 -12.77
C ARG A 101 -10.42 -13.88 -14.20
N LEU A 102 -9.26 -14.27 -14.73
CA LEU A 102 -9.16 -14.84 -16.08
C LEU A 102 -9.84 -16.22 -16.15
N ALA A 103 -9.62 -17.06 -15.14
CA ALA A 103 -10.26 -18.38 -15.04
C ALA A 103 -11.80 -18.26 -15.05
N GLN A 104 -12.37 -17.35 -14.23
CA GLN A 104 -13.82 -17.12 -14.22
C GLN A 104 -14.35 -16.59 -15.55
N SER A 105 -13.63 -15.66 -16.19
CA SER A 105 -14.01 -15.12 -17.51
C SER A 105 -14.04 -16.21 -18.59
N ARG A 106 -13.06 -17.12 -18.58
CA ARG A 106 -13.02 -18.29 -19.48
C ARG A 106 -14.17 -19.25 -19.21
N ALA A 107 -14.45 -19.57 -17.95
CA ALA A 107 -15.56 -20.46 -17.58
C ALA A 107 -16.92 -19.91 -18.04
N ARG A 108 -17.16 -18.59 -17.90
CA ARG A 108 -18.40 -17.95 -18.35
C ARG A 108 -18.58 -17.94 -19.88
N LYS A 109 -17.49 -17.95 -20.67
CA LYS A 109 -17.57 -18.01 -22.14
C LYS A 109 -17.78 -19.43 -22.68
N ALA A 110 -17.49 -20.45 -21.87
CA ALA A 110 -17.57 -21.85 -22.26
C ALA A 110 -18.93 -22.51 -21.96
N GLY A 111 -19.80 -21.84 -21.20
CA GLY A 111 -21.20 -22.21 -20.97
C GLY A 111 -22.15 -21.27 -21.68
#